data_AF-A0A7J2UWX5-F1
#
_entry.id   AF-A0A7J2UWX5-F1
#
_cell.length_a   1.000
_cell.length_b   1.000
_cell.length_c   1.000
_cell.angle_alpha   90.00
_cell.angle_beta   90.00
_cell.angle_gamma   90.00
#
_symmetry.space_group_name_H-M   'P 1'
#
loop_
_entity.id
_entity.type
_entity.pdbx_description
1 polymer ?
#
loop_
_entity_poly.entity_id
_entity_poly.type
_entity_poly.pdbx_seq_one_letter_code
_entity_poly.pdbx_strand_id
1 'polypeptide(L)' 'MKELTVISGKGGTGKTSITAAFATLAKDAVFADCDVDAADLHLILKPTIKKTM' A
#
# COMPACT_ATOMS: atom_id res chain seq x y z
N MET A 1 -5.89 3.05 -18.48
CA MET A 1 -5.53 3.00 -17.05
C MET A 1 -5.65 1.55 -16.59
N LYS A 2 -4.71 1.03 -15.79
CA LYS A 2 -4.78 -0.33 -15.24
C LYS A 2 -4.81 -0.22 -13.72
N GLU A 3 -5.66 -1.03 -13.09
CA GLU A 3 -5.88 -1.04 -11.65
C GLU A 3 -5.69 -2.46 -11.12
N LEU A 4 -5.10 -2.57 -9.94
CA LEU A 4 -4.88 -3.84 -9.23
C LEU A 4 -5.27 -3.65 -7.77
N THR A 5 -6.21 -4.46 -7.30
CA THR A 5 -6.64 -4.48 -5.91
C THR A 5 -6.13 -5.75 -5.24
N VAL A 6 -5.43 -5.60 -4.11
CA VAL A 6 -4.96 -6.72 -3.28
C VAL A 6 -5.90 -6.87 -2.09
N ILE A 7 -6.61 -8.00 -2.01
CA ILE A 7 -7.54 -8.32 -0.92
C ILE A 7 -7.23 -9.67 -0.29
N SER A 8 -7.72 -9.89 0.93
CA SER A 8 -7.64 -11.18 1.63
C SER A 8 -8.71 -11.25 2.72
N GLY A 9 -9.09 -12.48 3.07
CA GLY A 9 -10.18 -12.72 4.03
C GLY A 9 -9.80 -12.66 5.51
N LYS A 10 -8.53 -12.41 5.87
CA LYS A 10 -8.08 -12.34 7.27
C LYS A 10 -6.89 -11.38 7.44
N GLY A 11 -6.73 -10.82 8.64
CA GLY A 11 -5.51 -10.10 9.04
C GLY A 11 -4.27 -11.03 9.05
N GLY A 12 -3.10 -10.49 8.75
CA GLY A 12 -1.83 -11.22 8.80
C GLY A 12 -1.53 -12.16 7.62
N THR A 13 -2.33 -12.15 6.55
CA THR A 13 -2.11 -13.04 5.38
C THR A 13 -1.17 -12.45 4.33
N GLY A 14 -0.42 -11.38 4.65
CA GLY A 14 0.60 -10.81 3.77
C GLY A 14 0.12 -9.84 2.69
N LYS A 15 -1.11 -9.29 2.76
CA LYS A 15 -1.62 -8.27 1.81
C LYS A 15 -0.65 -7.10 1.67
N THR A 16 -0.26 -6.49 2.78
CA THR A 16 0.64 -5.33 2.78
C THR A 16 2.01 -5.70 2.21
N SER A 17 2.54 -6.88 2.57
CA SER A 17 3.83 -7.35 2.09
C SER A 17 3.87 -7.50 0.56
N ILE A 18 2.84 -8.09 -0.03
CA ILE A 18 2.79 -8.26 -1.49
C ILE A 18 2.54 -6.92 -2.21
N THR A 19 1.69 -6.05 -1.66
CA THR A 19 1.50 -4.68 -2.20
C THR A 19 2.82 -3.91 -2.16
N ALA A 20 3.58 -4.00 -1.09
CA ALA A 20 4.88 -3.33 -0.98
C ALA A 20 5.91 -3.89 -1.97
N ALA A 21 5.91 -5.20 -2.24
CA ALA A 21 6.74 -5.78 -3.28
C ALA A 21 6.41 -5.19 -4.66
N PHE A 22 5.13 -5.06 -5.01
CA PHE A 22 4.73 -4.36 -6.24
C PHE A 22 5.16 -2.89 -6.23
N ALA A 23 5.08 -2.20 -5.08
CA ALA A 23 5.54 -0.82 -4.95
C ALA A 23 7.04 -0.66 -5.25
N THR A 24 7.87 -1.63 -4.91
CA THR A 24 9.30 -1.58 -5.25
C THR A 24 9.60 -1.80 -6.74
N LEU A 25 8.70 -2.46 -7.46
CA LEU A 25 8.86 -2.77 -8.89
C LEU A 25 8.18 -1.74 -9.81
N ALA A 26 7.21 -1.01 -9.28
CA ALA A 26 6.46 -0.01 -10.03
C ALA A 26 7.29 1.27 -10.24
N LYS A 27 7.27 1.81 -11.46
CA LYS A 27 7.94 3.08 -11.79
C LYS A 27 7.00 4.28 -11.69
N ASP A 28 5.80 4.16 -12.27
CA ASP A 28 4.75 5.18 -12.27
C ASP A 28 3.45 4.54 -11.76
N ALA A 29 3.30 4.50 -10.45
CA ALA A 29 2.08 3.97 -9.81
C ALA A 29 1.66 4.82 -8.62
N VAL A 30 0.35 4.86 -8.41
CA VAL A 30 -0.26 5.41 -7.20
C VAL A 30 -0.64 4.24 -6.31
N PHE A 31 -0.27 4.34 -5.04
CA PHE A 31 -0.63 3.36 -4.02
C PHE A 31 -1.64 3.98 -3.06
N ALA A 32 -2.68 3.22 -2.74
CA ALA A 32 -3.63 3.54 -1.70
C ALA A 32 -3.64 2.37 -0.71
N ASP A 33 -3.39 2.69 0.56
CA ASP A 33 -3.60 1.74 1.65
C ASP A 33 -5.05 1.91 2.14
N CYS A 34 -5.88 0.92 1.84
CA CYS A 34 -7.30 0.95 2.16
C CYS A 34 -7.65 0.09 3.38
N ASP A 35 -6.67 -0.28 4.20
CA ASP A 35 -6.92 -0.90 5.49
C ASP A 35 -7.59 0.11 6.44
N VAL A 36 -8.77 -0.25 6.98
CA VAL A 36 -9.59 0.61 7.83
C VAL A 36 -9.05 0.70 9.26
N ASP A 37 -8.38 -0.35 9.72
CA ASP A 37 -7.92 -0.48 11.10
C ASP A 37 -6.47 0.03 11.24
N ALA A 38 -5.60 -0.34 10.29
CA ALA A 38 -4.18 0.02 10.33
C ALA A 38 -3.56 0.07 8.93
N ALA A 39 -3.41 1.27 8.37
CA ALA A 39 -2.63 1.48 7.16
C ALA A 39 -1.12 1.28 7.43
N ASP A 40 -0.52 0.28 6.79
CA ASP A 40 0.83 -0.23 7.10
C ASP A 40 1.86 0.04 6.00
N LEU A 41 1.47 0.51 4.82
CA LEU A 41 2.43 0.77 3.73
C LEU A 41 3.55 1.74 4.12
N HIS A 42 3.28 2.66 5.04
CA HIS A 42 4.26 3.61 5.57
C HIS A 42 5.39 2.95 6.38
N LEU A 43 5.24 1.69 6.82
CA LEU A 43 6.28 0.92 7.50
C LEU A 43 7.35 0.42 6.52
N ILE A 44 6.96 0.19 5.26
CA ILE A 44 7.86 -0.31 4.21
C ILE A 44 8.34 0.84 3.32
N LEU A 45 7.43 1.72 2.93
CA LEU A 45 7.73 2.89 2.11
C LEU A 45 8.34 4.00 2.98
N LYS A 46 9.03 4.95 2.36
CA LYS A 46 9.55 6.15 3.02
C LYS A 46 8.82 7.39 2.51
N PRO A 47 7.51 7.56 2.81
CA PRO A 47 6.74 8.67 2.28
C PRO A 47 7.17 10.00 2.91
N THR A 48 7.20 11.05 2.09
CA THR A 48 7.24 12.43 2.62
C THR A 48 5.81 12.83 3.00
N ILE A 49 5.58 13.08 4.28
CA ILE A 49 4.26 13.49 4.76
C ILE A 49 3.94 14.91 4.30
N LYS A 50 2.85 15.05 3.54
CA LYS A 50 2.30 16.35 3.14
C LYS A 50 1.12 16.68 4.06
N LYS A 51 1.14 17.87 4.66
CA LYS A 51 0.01 18.42 5.41
C LYS A 51 -0.67 19.49 4.55
N THR A 52 -1.98 19.47 4.49
CA THR A 52 -2.79 20.58 3.99
C THR A 52 -3.01 21.61 5.10
N MET A 53 -3.09 22.89 4.72
CA MET A 53 -3.52 23.97 5.61
C MET A 53 -5.00 23.87 5.94
#